data_AF-A0A067WC93-F1
#
_entry.id   AF-A0A067WC93-F1
#
_cell.length_a   1.000
_cell.length_b   1.000
_cell.length_c   1.000
_cell.angle_alpha   90.00
_cell.angle_beta   90.00
_cell.angle_gamma   90.00
#
_symmetry.space_group_name_H-M   'P 1'
#
loop_
_entity.id
_entity.type
_entity.pdbx_description
1 polymer ?
#
loop_
_entity_poly.entity_id
_entity_poly.type
_entity_poly.pdbx_seq_one_letter_code
_entity_poly.pdbx_strand_id
1 'polypeptide(L)'
;MEKRIRARQKAYFKKLYRKIVFVCMLLFFVVFFCFGVVKIIGYFFSNKQVTQHVPVELTIPVFDHRVYCKEIAASVMPDMKKEAYQHCLYLESEAYFAIREMWNTLSDTSKKKCMKMVRPGDGNYFLLQDCLLNEKDGEKNKARNHF
;
A
#
# COMPACT_ATOMS: atom_id res chain seq x y z
N MET A 1 -70.74 40.49 2.81
CA MET A 1 -70.07 39.76 3.91
C MET A 1 -68.86 38.95 3.43
N GLU A 2 -68.89 38.32 2.26
CA GLU A 2 -67.78 37.49 1.73
C GLU A 2 -66.42 38.19 1.52
N LYS A 3 -66.40 39.45 1.05
CA LYS A 3 -65.13 40.16 0.75
C LYS A 3 -64.27 40.37 2.00
N ARG A 4 -64.88 40.59 3.17
CA ARG A 4 -64.16 40.75 4.46
C ARG A 4 -63.61 39.42 5.00
N ILE A 5 -64.29 38.30 4.73
CA ILE A 5 -63.86 36.96 5.14
C ILE A 5 -62.66 36.50 4.30
N ARG A 6 -62.68 36.73 2.97
CA ARG A 6 -61.55 36.45 2.06
C ARG A 6 -60.29 37.26 2.42
N ALA A 7 -60.44 38.52 2.84
CA ALA A 7 -59.30 39.35 3.25
C ALA A 7 -58.63 38.82 4.54
N ARG A 8 -59.42 38.34 5.51
CA ARG A 8 -58.92 37.74 6.75
C ARG A 8 -58.21 36.40 6.50
N GLN A 9 -58.74 35.56 5.63
CA GLN A 9 -58.08 34.31 5.22
C GLN A 9 -56.74 34.59 4.54
N LYS A 10 -56.65 35.55 3.60
CA LYS A 10 -55.39 35.94 2.96
C LYS A 10 -54.33 36.42 3.96
N ALA A 11 -54.73 37.18 4.98
CA ALA A 11 -53.81 37.64 6.02
C ALA A 11 -53.29 36.47 6.90
N TYR A 12 -54.15 35.50 7.19
CA TYR A 12 -53.78 34.30 7.96
C TYR A 12 -52.84 33.38 7.17
N PHE A 13 -53.16 33.12 5.90
CA PHE A 13 -52.29 32.36 4.99
C PHE A 13 -50.94 33.06 4.76
N LYS A 14 -50.89 34.40 4.71
CA LYS A 14 -49.62 35.13 4.58
C LYS A 14 -48.70 34.96 5.79
N LYS A 15 -49.26 34.89 7.00
CA LYS A 15 -48.50 34.57 8.24
C LYS A 15 -48.05 33.11 8.26
N LEU A 16 -48.93 32.18 7.88
CA LEU A 16 -48.62 30.76 7.81
C LEU A 16 -47.51 30.49 6.79
N TYR A 17 -47.63 31.06 5.59
CA TYR A 17 -46.66 30.95 4.51
C TYR A 17 -45.29 31.49 4.93
N ARG A 18 -45.21 32.63 5.62
CA ARG A 18 -43.92 33.13 6.16
C ARG A 18 -43.26 32.15 7.12
N LYS A 19 -44.03 31.50 8.00
CA LYS A 19 -43.48 30.49 8.92
C LYS A 19 -42.98 29.27 8.15
N ILE A 20 -43.74 28.79 7.17
CA ILE A 20 -43.37 27.65 6.34
C ILE A 20 -42.10 27.97 5.53
N VAL A 21 -42.03 29.13 4.89
CA VAL A 21 -40.83 29.58 4.15
C VAL A 21 -39.62 29.66 5.06
N PHE A 22 -39.77 30.16 6.30
CA PHE A 22 -38.68 30.23 7.25
C PHE A 22 -38.16 28.83 7.64
N VAL A 23 -39.07 27.87 7.91
CA VAL A 23 -38.72 26.48 8.21
C VAL A 23 -38.06 25.81 7.01
N CYS A 24 -38.59 25.99 5.80
CA CYS A 24 -37.99 25.45 4.57
C CYS A 24 -36.59 26.02 4.35
N MET A 25 -36.37 27.33 4.53
CA MET A 25 -35.05 27.94 4.40
C MET A 25 -34.04 27.34 5.38
N LEU A 26 -34.42 27.16 6.64
CA LEU A 26 -33.55 26.52 7.64
C LEU A 26 -33.20 25.08 7.26
N LEU A 27 -34.17 24.29 6.79
CA LEU A 27 -33.92 22.92 6.35
C LEU A 27 -32.98 22.88 5.14
N PHE A 28 -33.14 23.80 4.18
CA PHE A 28 -32.21 23.91 3.05
C PHE A 28 -30.78 24.22 3.52
N PHE A 29 -30.61 25.16 4.46
CA PHE A 29 -29.29 25.47 5.01
C PHE A 29 -28.63 24.26 5.68
N VAL A 30 -29.39 23.48 6.45
CA VAL A 30 -28.88 22.25 7.07
C VAL A 30 -28.43 21.25 6.03
N VAL A 31 -29.23 21.01 4.98
CA VAL A 31 -28.86 20.07 3.89
C VAL A 31 -27.61 20.52 3.16
N PHE A 32 -27.49 21.81 2.81
CA PHE A 32 -26.29 22.35 2.16
C PHE A 32 -25.05 22.22 3.06
N PHE A 33 -25.19 22.47 4.35
CA PHE A 33 -24.11 22.33 5.30
C PHE A 33 -23.66 20.88 5.46
N CYS A 34 -24.61 19.95 5.61
CA CYS A 34 -24.33 18.51 5.65
C CYS A 34 -23.63 18.02 4.38
N PHE A 35 -24.09 18.46 3.20
CA PHE A 35 -23.47 18.09 1.93
C PHE A 35 -22.05 18.65 1.80
N GLY A 36 -21.84 19.91 2.22
CA GLY A 36 -20.53 20.54 2.26
C GLY A 36 -19.56 19.81 3.20
N VAL A 37 -20.00 19.48 4.42
CA VAL A 37 -19.19 18.75 5.41
C VAL A 37 -18.84 17.35 4.91
N VAL A 38 -19.78 16.60 4.35
CA VAL A 38 -19.51 15.26 3.76
C VAL A 38 -18.49 15.37 2.62
N LYS A 39 -18.61 16.38 1.76
CA LYS A 39 -17.66 16.58 0.65
C LYS A 39 -16.28 16.99 1.15
N ILE A 40 -16.19 17.83 2.17
CA ILE A 40 -14.92 18.25 2.80
C ILE A 40 -14.26 17.06 3.50
N ILE A 41 -15.01 16.28 4.29
CA ILE A 41 -14.51 15.05 4.93
C ILE A 41 -14.08 14.04 3.86
N GLY A 42 -14.86 13.84 2.81
CA GLY A 42 -14.50 12.98 1.68
C GLY A 42 -13.24 13.45 0.96
N TYR A 43 -13.08 14.75 0.72
CA TYR A 43 -11.87 15.32 0.14
C TYR A 43 -10.66 15.17 1.07
N PHE A 44 -10.83 15.38 2.38
CA PHE A 44 -9.77 15.21 3.38
C PHE A 44 -9.40 13.73 3.57
N PHE A 45 -10.36 12.82 3.47
CA PHE A 45 -10.13 11.38 3.57
C PHE A 45 -9.48 10.83 2.30
N SER A 46 -9.88 11.32 1.13
CA SER A 46 -9.26 11.00 -0.16
C SER A 46 -7.83 11.56 -0.26
N ASN A 47 -7.57 12.78 0.24
CA ASN A 47 -6.22 13.32 0.36
C ASN A 47 -5.35 12.63 1.43
N LYS A 48 -5.94 11.94 2.41
CA LYS A 48 -5.19 11.07 3.33
C LYS A 48 -4.82 9.72 2.72
N GLN A 49 -5.40 9.35 1.58
CA GLN A 49 -5.07 8.14 0.82
C GLN A 49 -4.29 8.41 -0.47
N VAL A 50 -3.79 9.63 -0.68
CA VAL A 50 -2.63 9.81 -1.56
C VAL A 50 -1.37 9.60 -0.73
N THR A 51 -1.22 8.39 -0.18
CA THR A 51 0.11 7.80 -0.20
C THR A 51 0.45 7.75 -1.67
N GLN A 52 1.20 8.76 -2.11
CA GLN A 52 1.91 8.76 -3.35
C GLN A 52 2.62 7.41 -3.41
N HIS A 53 2.01 6.43 -4.08
CA HIS A 53 2.77 5.41 -4.77
C HIS A 53 3.52 6.21 -5.82
N VAL A 54 4.60 6.87 -5.39
CA VAL A 54 5.82 6.82 -6.17
C VAL A 54 5.91 5.33 -6.47
N PRO A 55 5.80 4.88 -7.73
CA PRO A 55 6.41 3.62 -8.06
C PRO A 55 7.87 3.89 -7.77
N VAL A 56 8.28 3.70 -6.51
CA VAL A 56 9.65 3.35 -6.24
C VAL A 56 9.70 2.06 -7.01
N GLU A 57 10.32 2.12 -8.18
CA GLU A 57 10.91 0.95 -8.77
C GLU A 57 11.67 0.30 -7.63
N LEU A 58 11.03 -0.61 -6.91
CA LEU A 58 11.70 -1.58 -6.09
C LEU A 58 12.31 -2.54 -7.13
N THR A 59 13.26 -2.01 -7.90
CA THR A 59 14.18 -2.78 -8.70
C THR A 59 14.84 -3.71 -7.72
N ILE A 60 14.65 -5.02 -7.95
CA ILE A 60 15.35 -6.07 -7.22
C ILE A 60 16.82 -5.65 -7.14
N PRO A 61 17.43 -5.62 -5.93
CA PRO A 61 18.79 -5.16 -5.78
C PRO A 61 19.72 -5.93 -6.71
N VAL A 62 20.60 -5.21 -7.41
CA VAL A 62 21.54 -5.81 -8.34
C VAL A 62 22.77 -6.25 -7.54
N PHE A 63 22.94 -7.56 -7.40
CA PHE A 63 24.13 -8.16 -6.81
C PHE A 63 25.11 -8.65 -7.89
N ASP A 64 26.41 -8.47 -7.65
CA ASP A 64 27.47 -9.02 -8.49
C ASP A 64 27.73 -10.50 -8.16
N HIS A 65 26.78 -11.34 -8.57
CA HIS A 65 26.85 -12.79 -8.45
C HIS A 65 28.10 -13.40 -9.13
N ARG A 66 28.71 -12.73 -10.11
CA ARG A 66 29.92 -13.23 -10.78
C ARG A 66 31.13 -13.15 -9.85
N VAL A 67 31.28 -12.03 -9.14
CA VAL A 67 32.35 -11.86 -8.14
C VAL A 67 32.14 -12.86 -7.00
N TYR A 68 30.93 -12.94 -6.45
CA TYR A 68 30.58 -13.90 -5.40
C TYR A 68 30.87 -15.35 -5.79
N CYS A 69 30.41 -15.79 -6.97
CA CYS A 69 30.67 -17.17 -7.42
C CYS A 69 32.14 -17.43 -7.72
N LYS A 70 32.91 -16.41 -8.11
CA LYS A 70 34.36 -16.53 -8.29
C LYS A 70 35.08 -16.71 -6.95
N GLU A 71 34.61 -16.05 -5.89
CA GLU A 71 35.11 -16.21 -4.52
C GLU A 71 34.78 -17.60 -3.96
N ILE A 72 33.55 -18.08 -4.16
CA ILE A 72 33.17 -19.45 -3.81
C ILE A 72 34.05 -20.47 -4.53
N ALA A 73 34.18 -20.33 -5.85
CA ALA A 73 34.99 -21.25 -6.65
C ALA A 73 36.48 -21.21 -6.25
N ALA A 74 36.98 -20.07 -5.76
CA ALA A 74 38.35 -19.95 -5.25
C ALA A 74 38.57 -20.70 -3.91
N SER A 75 37.49 -21.03 -3.20
CA SER A 75 37.53 -21.77 -1.92
C SER A 75 37.53 -23.29 -2.11
N VAL A 76 37.35 -23.77 -3.34
CA VAL A 76 37.31 -25.20 -3.70
C VAL A 76 38.64 -25.63 -4.35
N MET A 77 38.89 -26.95 -4.38
CA MET A 77 40.05 -27.50 -5.06
C MET A 77 40.10 -27.09 -6.55
N PRO A 78 41.31 -26.87 -7.12
CA PRO A 78 41.46 -26.28 -8.46
C PRO A 78 40.80 -27.08 -9.60
N ASP A 79 40.73 -28.39 -9.46
CA ASP A 79 40.08 -29.35 -10.36
C ASP A 79 38.55 -29.16 -10.41
N MET A 80 37.93 -28.85 -9.26
CA MET A 80 36.49 -28.64 -9.14
C MET A 80 36.06 -27.18 -9.34
N LYS A 81 37.02 -26.25 -9.43
CA LYS A 81 36.77 -24.80 -9.52
C LYS A 81 35.78 -24.40 -10.61
N LYS A 82 35.87 -25.03 -11.79
CA LYS A 82 34.98 -24.74 -12.92
C LYS A 82 33.54 -25.18 -12.64
N GLU A 83 33.38 -26.37 -12.09
CA GLU A 83 32.07 -26.94 -11.76
C GLU A 83 31.41 -26.15 -10.63
N ALA A 84 32.15 -25.84 -9.57
CA ALA A 84 31.67 -25.01 -8.46
C ALA A 84 31.22 -23.62 -8.92
N TYR A 85 31.97 -23.00 -9.84
CA TYR A 85 31.58 -21.71 -10.41
C TYR A 85 30.29 -21.80 -11.21
N GLN A 86 30.16 -22.79 -12.09
CA GLN A 86 28.96 -22.99 -12.90
C GLN A 86 27.74 -23.30 -12.04
N HIS A 87 27.91 -24.14 -11.03
CA HIS A 87 26.84 -24.50 -10.10
C HIS A 87 26.38 -23.29 -9.28
N CYS A 88 27.32 -22.48 -8.77
CA CYS A 88 26.98 -21.24 -8.06
C CYS A 88 26.19 -20.27 -8.95
N LEU A 89 26.61 -20.06 -10.21
CA LEU A 89 25.88 -19.20 -11.13
C LEU A 89 24.46 -19.70 -11.38
N TYR A 90 24.30 -21.01 -11.52
CA TYR A 90 22.99 -21.63 -11.68
C TYR A 90 22.09 -21.33 -10.47
N LEU A 91 22.57 -21.58 -9.26
CA LEU A 91 21.81 -21.33 -8.02
C LEU A 91 21.46 -19.86 -7.82
N GLU A 92 22.42 -18.94 -8.04
CA GLU A 92 22.16 -17.49 -7.95
C GLU A 92 21.13 -17.04 -8.99
N SER A 93 21.16 -17.60 -10.19
CA SER A 93 20.17 -17.29 -11.23
C SER A 93 18.79 -17.82 -10.85
N GLU A 94 18.71 -19.04 -10.32
CA GLU A 94 17.46 -19.64 -9.85
C GLU A 94 16.86 -18.82 -8.70
N ALA A 95 17.68 -18.42 -7.72
CA ALA A 95 17.28 -17.54 -6.62
C ALA A 95 16.73 -16.20 -7.14
N TYR A 96 17.40 -15.59 -8.12
CA TYR A 96 16.91 -14.36 -8.75
C TYR A 96 15.54 -14.53 -9.41
N PHE A 97 15.33 -15.61 -10.16
CA PHE A 97 14.04 -15.87 -10.81
C PHE A 97 12.93 -16.12 -9.78
N ALA A 98 13.22 -16.89 -8.72
CA ALA A 98 12.28 -17.13 -7.63
C ALA A 98 11.90 -15.82 -6.93
N ILE A 99 12.88 -14.97 -6.59
CA ILE A 99 12.64 -13.65 -6.01
C ILE A 99 11.75 -12.83 -6.93
N ARG A 100 12.05 -12.79 -8.24
CA ARG A 100 11.28 -12.03 -9.22
C ARG A 100 9.81 -12.45 -9.29
N GLU A 101 9.54 -13.75 -9.21
CA GLU A 101 8.18 -14.28 -9.20
C GLU A 101 7.40 -13.85 -7.95
N MET A 102 8.02 -13.96 -6.77
CA MET A 102 7.37 -13.61 -5.50
C MET A 102 7.42 -12.12 -5.16
N TRP A 103 8.24 -11.31 -5.85
CA TRP A 103 8.50 -9.91 -5.52
C TRP A 103 7.23 -9.06 -5.43
N ASN A 104 6.31 -9.24 -6.37
CA ASN A 104 5.05 -8.47 -6.39
C ASN A 104 4.07 -8.90 -5.30
N THR A 105 4.22 -10.11 -4.75
CA THR A 105 3.34 -10.65 -3.71
C THR A 105 3.79 -10.29 -2.29
N LEU A 106 5.03 -9.86 -2.13
CA LEU A 106 5.62 -9.54 -0.84
C LEU A 106 5.24 -8.12 -0.39
N SER A 107 5.10 -7.92 0.92
CA SER A 107 4.88 -6.60 1.49
C SER A 107 6.15 -5.74 1.39
N ASP A 108 5.98 -4.43 1.19
CA ASP A 108 7.11 -3.50 1.08
C ASP A 108 7.94 -3.41 2.37
N THR A 109 7.32 -3.72 3.52
CA THR A 109 8.00 -3.84 4.81
C THR A 109 8.98 -5.00 4.82
N SER A 110 8.58 -6.18 4.33
CA SER A 110 9.45 -7.36 4.26
C SER A 110 10.58 -7.15 3.27
N LYS A 111 10.29 -6.56 2.11
CA LYS A 111 11.32 -6.19 1.12
C LYS A 111 12.37 -5.26 1.73
N LYS A 112 11.95 -4.17 2.39
CA LYS A 112 12.86 -3.22 3.03
C LYS A 112 13.68 -3.86 4.16
N LYS A 113 13.09 -4.77 4.93
CA LYS A 113 13.78 -5.48 6.02
C LYS A 113 14.88 -6.38 5.46
N CYS A 114 14.56 -7.20 4.46
CA CYS A 114 15.53 -8.11 3.85
C CYS A 114 16.60 -7.38 3.04
N MET A 115 16.26 -6.30 2.33
CA MET A 115 17.25 -5.45 1.66
C MET A 115 18.20 -4.74 2.63
N LYS A 116 17.80 -4.49 3.89
CA LYS A 116 18.72 -3.97 4.92
C LYS A 116 19.64 -5.04 5.48
N MET A 117 19.15 -6.28 5.54
CA MET A 117 19.92 -7.43 6.04
C MET A 117 20.98 -7.86 5.03
N VAL A 118 20.63 -7.86 3.75
CA VAL A 118 21.54 -8.18 2.65
C VAL A 118 22.20 -6.88 2.18
N ARG A 119 23.42 -6.62 2.66
CA ARG A 119 24.16 -5.39 2.28
C ARG A 119 24.31 -5.31 0.74
N PRO A 120 24.15 -4.14 0.10
CA PRO A 120 24.27 -4.01 -1.35
C PRO A 120 25.65 -4.36 -1.94
N GLY A 121 26.71 -4.44 -1.11
CA GLY A 121 28.08 -4.75 -1.57
C GLY A 121 28.51 -6.21 -1.41
N ASP A 122 27.99 -6.91 -0.39
CA ASP A 122 28.37 -8.28 -0.04
C ASP A 122 27.19 -9.26 -0.13
N GLY A 123 26.05 -8.76 -0.59
CA GLY A 123 24.82 -9.50 -0.69
C GLY A 123 24.79 -10.42 -1.91
N ASN A 124 24.07 -11.52 -1.79
CA ASN A 124 23.80 -12.43 -2.90
C ASN A 124 22.29 -12.70 -2.98
N TYR A 125 21.83 -13.22 -4.11
CA TYR A 125 20.40 -13.49 -4.31
C TYR A 125 19.92 -14.62 -3.40
N PHE A 126 20.78 -15.59 -3.09
CA PHE A 126 20.44 -16.69 -2.19
C PHE A 126 20.03 -16.22 -0.78
N LEU A 127 20.81 -15.32 -0.17
CA LEU A 127 20.52 -14.74 1.15
C LEU A 127 19.26 -13.86 1.12
N LEU A 128 19.05 -13.15 0.01
CA LEU A 128 17.84 -12.35 -0.15
C LEU A 128 16.60 -13.25 -0.24
N GLN A 129 16.69 -14.34 -1.00
CA GLN A 129 15.62 -15.32 -1.14
C GLN A 129 15.27 -15.93 0.22
N ASP A 130 16.28 -16.40 0.96
CA ASP A 130 16.08 -17.01 2.29
C ASP A 130 15.41 -16.05 3.27
N CYS A 131 15.87 -14.79 3.35
CA CYS A 131 15.21 -13.79 4.21
C CYS A 131 13.75 -13.57 3.81
N LEU A 132 13.45 -13.47 2.52
CA LEU A 132 12.08 -13.22 2.06
C LEU A 132 11.16 -14.43 2.30
N LEU A 133 11.67 -15.65 2.18
CA LEU A 133 10.94 -16.87 2.53
C LEU A 133 10.66 -16.93 4.04
N ASN A 134 11.66 -16.63 4.87
CA ASN A 134 11.52 -16.60 6.31
C ASN A 134 10.53 -15.54 6.80
N GLU A 135 10.47 -14.36 6.17
CA GLU A 135 9.44 -13.36 6.50
C GLU A 135 8.04 -13.79 6.05
N LYS A 136 7.92 -14.41 4.86
CA LYS A 136 6.65 -14.92 4.33
C LYS A 136 6.08 -16.05 5.20
N ASP A 137 6.95 -16.94 5.67
CA ASP A 137 6.56 -18.03 6.57
C ASP A 137 6.40 -17.55 8.00
N GLY A 138 7.16 -16.52 8.42
CA GLY A 138 7.00 -15.84 9.70
C GLY A 138 5.65 -15.14 9.85
N GLU A 139 5.09 -14.54 8.80
CA GLU A 139 3.71 -14.03 8.81
C GLU A 139 2.67 -15.16 8.96
N LYS A 140 2.90 -16.31 8.32
CA LYS A 140 2.01 -17.48 8.45
C LYS A 140 2.15 -18.19 9.80
N ASN A 141 3.36 -18.23 10.37
CA ASN A 141 3.69 -18.92 11.62
C ASN A 141 3.66 -18.03 12.86
N LYS A 142 3.49 -16.70 12.74
CA LYS A 142 3.26 -15.80 13.88
C LYS A 142 2.01 -16.15 14.68
N ALA A 143 1.07 -16.89 14.07
CA ALA A 143 -0.09 -17.43 14.75
C ALA A 143 0.17 -18.77 15.48
N ARG A 144 1.35 -19.39 15.33
CA ARG A 144 1.54 -20.80 15.71
C ARG A 144 2.55 -21.10 16.81
N ASN A 145 3.52 -20.22 17.09
CA ASN A 145 4.56 -20.54 18.07
C ASN A 145 4.69 -19.46 19.14
N HIS A 146 3.80 -19.52 20.13
CA HIS A 146 4.12 -19.15 21.50
C HIS A 146 4.17 -20.48 22.27
N PHE A 147 5.37 -21.01 22.49
CA PHE A 147 5.63 -22.12 23.41
C PHE A 147 6.63 -21.61 24.44
#